data_AF-A0A9P4Y3D2-F1
#
_entry.id   AF-A0A9P4Y3D2-F1
#
_cell.length_a   1.000
_cell.length_b   1.000
_cell.length_c   1.000
_cell.angle_alpha   90.00
_cell.angle_beta   90.00
_cell.angle_gamma   90.00
#
_symmetry.space_group_name_H-M   'P 1'
#
loop_
_entity.id
_entity.type
_entity.pdbx_description
1 polymer ?
#
loop_
_entity_poly.entity_id
_entity_poly.type
_entity_poly.pdbx_seq_one_letter_code
_entity_poly.pdbx_strand_id
1 'polypeptide(L)'
;MKDFKPLAVPTRTAIPEKAPSMDAFLVKESFTLPTLLAFGGVFQLFISVVLPARFALLPIGFLAGHAIITTILQARSPQDSPLMVDIIPGRSTAQLPLPLANNNNNTTTTTTTTTSIQPNFGSTAASSPVVAFHLGVHFNHPMGPFCPGGSEIGAHFQAMFTDLQARRDEFDMLSATIWRGTTRPSHNGILMIAYFRSVDGLNRFAHDKVHREGWDWYHKFVRETGHRHFGLFHETFLSRPGEWETIYADCQPTLLGESSVRFDRREDEEPAKEGMGTETDPEAEVWIKPLVSADHPALKTQAKRMGMTLGLKREN
;
A
#
# COMPACT_ATOMS: atom_id res chain seq x y z
N MET A 1 -11.78 -19.52 -22.18
CA MET A 1 -12.49 -18.44 -21.43
C MET A 1 -11.80 -17.13 -21.78
N LYS A 2 -12.47 -15.97 -21.82
CA LYS A 2 -11.78 -14.70 -22.12
C LYS A 2 -10.85 -14.33 -20.95
N ASP A 3 -9.70 -13.73 -21.26
CA ASP A 3 -8.72 -13.28 -20.27
C ASP A 3 -9.28 -12.16 -19.39
N PHE A 4 -8.77 -12.05 -18.16
CA PHE A 4 -9.17 -10.98 -17.26
C PHE A 4 -8.66 -9.64 -17.77
N LYS A 5 -9.56 -8.66 -17.90
CA LYS A 5 -9.23 -7.33 -18.40
C LYS A 5 -8.69 -6.45 -17.27
N PRO A 6 -7.51 -5.81 -17.44
CA PRO A 6 -7.01 -4.82 -16.50
C PRO A 6 -7.96 -3.62 -16.41
N LEU A 7 -8.06 -3.06 -15.20
CA LEU A 7 -8.70 -1.76 -14.95
C LEU A 7 -7.70 -0.61 -14.87
N ALA A 8 -6.43 -0.91 -14.60
CA ALA A 8 -5.35 0.07 -14.54
C ALA A 8 -4.55 0.09 -15.86
N VAL A 9 -4.10 1.28 -16.26
CA VAL A 9 -3.21 1.45 -17.41
C VAL A 9 -1.78 1.07 -16.96
N PRO A 10 -1.02 0.30 -17.78
CA PRO A 10 0.38 0.04 -17.50
C PRO A 10 1.22 1.32 -17.47
N THR A 11 2.25 1.33 -16.64
CA THR A 11 3.16 2.47 -16.40
C THR A 11 4.61 2.05 -16.65
N ARG A 12 5.48 2.99 -16.98
CA ARG A 12 6.92 2.71 -17.25
C ARG A 12 7.78 2.62 -16.01
N THR A 13 7.26 3.05 -14.86
CA THR A 13 7.94 3.02 -13.58
C THR A 13 7.03 2.36 -12.56
N ALA A 14 7.59 1.79 -11.50
CA ALA A 14 6.80 1.30 -10.37
C ALA A 14 5.83 2.40 -9.93
N ILE A 15 4.57 2.03 -9.76
CA ILE A 15 3.54 2.97 -9.33
C ILE A 15 3.87 3.29 -7.88
N PRO A 16 4.24 4.55 -7.55
CA PRO A 16 4.64 4.89 -6.21
C PRO A 16 3.47 4.64 -5.28
N GLU A 17 3.70 3.87 -4.22
CA GLU A 17 2.73 3.70 -3.16
C GLU A 17 2.51 5.07 -2.53
N LYS A 18 1.24 5.43 -2.28
CA LYS A 18 0.89 6.71 -1.68
C LYS A 18 1.37 6.72 -0.23
N ALA A 19 2.62 7.12 -0.02
CA ALA A 19 3.18 7.30 1.31
C ALA A 19 2.39 8.43 2.01
N PRO A 20 1.81 8.21 3.20
CA PRO A 20 1.21 9.31 3.93
C PRO A 20 2.30 10.34 4.26
N SER A 21 1.97 11.63 4.19
CA SER A 21 2.87 12.67 4.69
C SER A 21 3.01 12.50 6.19
N MET A 22 4.17 11.99 6.62
CA MET A 22 4.47 11.70 8.03
C MET A 22 4.27 12.96 8.89
N ASP A 23 4.57 14.15 8.36
CA ASP A 23 4.49 15.42 9.11
C ASP A 23 3.06 15.83 9.48
N ALA A 24 2.12 15.76 8.53
CA ALA A 24 0.71 16.08 8.79
C ALA A 24 0.06 15.04 9.73
N PHE A 25 0.51 13.80 9.61
CA PHE A 25 0.07 12.67 10.42
C PHE A 25 0.60 12.72 11.86
N LEU A 26 1.78 13.31 12.10
CA LEU A 26 2.38 13.36 13.43
C LEU A 26 1.81 14.46 14.32
N VAL A 27 1.48 15.65 13.81
CA VAL A 27 1.01 16.75 14.67
C VAL A 27 -0.44 16.59 15.11
N LYS A 28 -1.35 16.30 14.17
CA LYS A 28 -2.79 16.17 14.47
C LYS A 28 -3.09 14.96 15.34
N GLU A 29 -2.38 13.86 15.12
CA GLU A 29 -2.79 12.57 15.68
C GLU A 29 -1.95 12.14 16.89
N SER A 30 -0.89 12.88 17.25
CA SER A 30 -0.13 12.60 18.49
C SER A 30 -0.78 13.19 19.75
N PHE A 31 -1.75 14.09 19.58
CA PHE A 31 -2.50 14.67 20.68
C PHE A 31 -3.96 14.22 20.64
N THR A 32 -4.54 13.95 21.80
CA THR A 32 -5.97 13.64 21.90
C THR A 32 -6.80 14.86 21.49
N LEU A 33 -8.04 14.63 21.03
CA LEU A 33 -8.95 15.72 20.67
C LEU A 33 -9.12 16.77 21.81
N PRO A 34 -9.31 16.39 23.09
CA PRO A 34 -9.33 17.36 24.19
C PRO A 34 -8.06 18.21 24.29
N THR A 35 -6.88 17.62 24.07
CA THR A 35 -5.61 18.34 24.09
C THR A 35 -5.51 19.36 22.95
N LEU A 36 -5.93 18.98 21.74
CA LEU A 36 -5.96 19.89 20.59
C LEU A 36 -6.93 21.06 20.81
N LEU A 37 -8.12 20.77 21.36
CA LEU A 37 -9.10 21.80 21.69
C LEU A 37 -8.58 22.75 22.77
N ALA A 38 -7.84 22.24 23.76
CA ALA A 38 -7.19 23.07 24.78
C ALA A 38 -6.12 23.99 24.17
N PHE A 39 -5.27 23.48 23.27
CA PHE A 39 -4.30 24.31 22.55
C PHE A 39 -4.97 25.39 21.71
N GLY A 40 -6.01 25.05 20.96
CA GLY A 40 -6.80 26.01 20.19
C GLY A 40 -7.45 27.07 21.08
N GLY A 41 -8.00 26.67 22.24
CA GLY A 41 -8.59 27.58 23.21
C GLY A 41 -7.59 28.54 23.84
N VAL A 42 -6.40 28.06 24.24
CA VAL A 42 -5.33 28.90 24.78
C VAL A 42 -4.82 29.87 23.72
N PHE A 43 -4.63 29.42 22.49
CA PHE A 43 -4.23 30.27 21.37
C PHE A 43 -5.28 31.34 21.07
N GLN A 44 -6.57 30.98 21.08
CA GLN A 44 -7.65 31.95 20.91
C GLN A 44 -7.73 32.96 22.05
N LEU A 45 -7.49 32.53 23.29
CA LEU A 45 -7.43 33.41 24.46
C LEU A 45 -6.29 34.42 24.31
N PHE A 46 -5.12 33.97 23.89
CA PHE A 46 -3.97 34.83 23.60
C PHE A 46 -4.30 35.88 22.53
N ILE A 47 -4.90 35.46 21.41
CA ILE A 47 -5.36 36.39 20.35
C ILE A 47 -6.34 37.43 20.90
N SER A 48 -7.26 37.00 21.78
CA SER A 48 -8.28 37.88 22.37
C SER A 48 -7.70 38.89 23.36
N VAL A 49 -6.53 38.62 23.95
CA VAL A 49 -5.80 39.56 24.81
C VAL A 49 -4.97 40.55 23.99
N VAL A 50 -4.36 40.10 22.89
CA VAL A 50 -3.44 40.92 22.07
C VAL A 50 -4.19 41.81 21.07
N LEU A 51 -5.29 41.33 20.48
CA LEU A 51 -6.04 42.04 19.44
C LEU A 51 -7.36 42.62 19.97
N PRO A 52 -7.83 43.76 19.42
CA PRO A 52 -9.18 44.25 19.68
C PRO A 52 -10.25 43.19 19.40
N ALA A 53 -11.31 43.15 20.20
CA ALA A 53 -12.37 42.13 20.14
C ALA A 53 -12.94 41.89 18.73
N ARG A 54 -13.04 42.96 17.91
CA ARG A 54 -13.51 42.89 16.52
C ARG A 54 -12.61 42.06 15.59
N PHE A 55 -11.32 41.96 15.88
CA PHE A 55 -10.34 41.22 15.08
C PHE A 55 -10.05 39.84 15.67
N ALA A 56 -10.22 39.67 16.98
CA ALA A 56 -9.92 38.42 17.68
C ALA A 56 -10.76 37.22 17.19
N LEU A 57 -11.98 37.46 16.71
CA LEU A 57 -12.87 36.41 16.19
C LEU A 57 -12.64 36.06 14.71
N LEU A 58 -11.89 36.89 13.97
CA LEU A 58 -11.70 36.67 12.53
C LEU A 58 -11.06 35.32 12.20
N PRO A 59 -10.01 34.84 12.91
CA PRO A 59 -9.39 33.56 12.59
C PRO A 59 -10.35 32.37 12.75
N ILE A 60 -11.10 32.30 13.86
CA ILE A 60 -12.08 31.23 14.08
C ILE A 60 -13.23 31.33 13.08
N GLY A 61 -13.73 32.54 12.82
CA GLY A 61 -14.79 32.77 11.84
C GLY A 61 -14.36 32.33 10.43
N PHE A 62 -13.13 32.64 10.04
CA PHE A 62 -12.57 32.22 8.75
C PHE A 62 -12.41 30.70 8.67
N LEU A 63 -11.83 30.05 9.68
CA LEU A 63 -11.66 28.59 9.70
C LEU A 63 -13.00 27.85 9.69
N ALA A 64 -13.97 28.31 10.49
CA ALA A 64 -15.31 27.74 10.52
C ALA A 64 -16.04 27.95 9.18
N GLY A 65 -15.97 29.16 8.63
CA GLY A 65 -16.54 29.49 7.32
C GLY A 65 -15.93 28.63 6.21
N HIS A 66 -14.60 28.52 6.17
CA HIS A 66 -13.90 27.64 5.22
C HIS A 66 -14.34 26.18 5.37
N ALA A 67 -14.38 25.64 6.59
CA ALA A 67 -14.80 24.26 6.84
C ALA A 67 -16.27 24.00 6.42
N ILE A 68 -17.18 24.92 6.73
CA ILE A 68 -18.60 24.82 6.35
C ILE A 68 -18.75 24.92 4.83
N ILE A 69 -18.13 25.91 4.19
CA ILE A 69 -18.22 26.14 2.75
C ILE A 69 -17.64 24.93 2.00
N THR A 70 -16.45 24.46 2.37
CA THR A 70 -15.83 23.29 1.74
C THR A 70 -16.68 22.03 1.92
N THR A 71 -17.25 21.81 3.11
CA THR A 71 -18.18 20.69 3.36
C THR A 71 -19.42 20.78 2.49
N ILE A 72 -20.04 21.96 2.37
CA ILE A 72 -21.22 22.17 1.52
C ILE A 72 -20.88 21.92 0.04
N LEU A 73 -19.75 22.45 -0.44
CA LEU A 73 -19.30 22.28 -1.82
C LEU A 73 -19.05 20.79 -2.14
N GLN A 74 -18.32 20.08 -1.27
CA GLN A 74 -18.03 18.66 -1.43
C GLN A 74 -19.29 17.78 -1.33
N ALA A 75 -20.24 18.14 -0.47
CA ALA A 75 -21.52 17.42 -0.36
C ALA A 75 -22.43 17.64 -1.58
N ARG A 76 -22.34 18.81 -2.25
CA ARG A 76 -23.14 19.15 -3.43
C ARG A 76 -22.53 18.70 -4.75
N SER A 77 -21.21 18.62 -4.84
CA SER A 77 -20.51 17.99 -5.98
C SER A 77 -19.57 16.88 -5.48
N PRO A 78 -20.12 15.70 -5.14
CA PRO A 78 -19.31 14.58 -4.70
C PRO A 78 -18.25 14.20 -5.72
N GLN A 79 -18.56 14.27 -7.03
CA GLN A 79 -17.65 13.86 -8.11
C GLN A 79 -16.40 14.75 -8.20
N ASP A 80 -16.52 16.03 -7.85
CA ASP A 80 -15.39 16.97 -7.80
C ASP A 80 -14.70 16.96 -6.43
N SER A 81 -15.18 16.16 -5.48
CA SER A 81 -14.60 16.09 -4.15
C SER A 81 -13.21 15.49 -4.21
N PRO A 82 -12.22 16.10 -3.53
CA PRO A 82 -10.91 15.48 -3.32
C PRO A 82 -10.99 14.08 -2.68
N LEU A 83 -12.13 13.75 -2.05
CA LEU A 83 -12.40 12.44 -1.46
C LEU A 83 -12.66 11.34 -2.50
N MET A 84 -12.99 11.70 -3.75
CA MET A 84 -13.23 10.76 -4.85
C MET A 84 -11.99 10.48 -5.69
N VAL A 85 -10.86 11.13 -5.36
CA VAL A 85 -9.59 10.95 -6.08
C VAL A 85 -9.14 9.49 -5.97
N ASP A 86 -8.68 8.94 -7.09
CA ASP A 86 -8.19 7.56 -7.24
C ASP A 86 -9.25 6.45 -7.03
N ILE A 87 -10.53 6.78 -6.83
CA ILE A 87 -11.59 5.78 -6.70
C ILE A 87 -11.84 5.07 -8.04
N ILE A 88 -11.79 3.74 -8.01
CA ILE A 88 -12.19 2.91 -9.14
C ILE A 88 -13.68 2.57 -8.97
N PRO A 89 -14.58 3.11 -9.81
CA PRO A 89 -16.00 2.85 -9.68
C PRO A 89 -16.34 1.40 -10.06
N GLY A 90 -17.38 0.87 -9.41
CA GLY A 90 -17.82 -0.50 -9.59
C GLY A 90 -16.95 -1.50 -8.84
N ARG A 91 -17.07 -2.78 -9.23
CA ARG A 91 -16.45 -3.90 -8.51
C ARG A 91 -15.17 -4.35 -9.19
N SER A 92 -14.07 -4.33 -8.45
CA SER A 92 -12.77 -4.82 -8.88
C SER A 92 -12.21 -5.88 -7.92
N THR A 93 -11.28 -6.68 -8.41
CA THR A 93 -10.56 -7.70 -7.63
C THR A 93 -9.10 -7.72 -8.08
N ALA A 94 -8.21 -8.00 -7.14
CA ALA A 94 -6.80 -8.23 -7.43
C ALA A 94 -6.59 -9.64 -7.98
N GLN A 95 -5.93 -9.74 -9.13
CA GLN A 95 -5.41 -10.97 -9.73
C GLN A 95 -3.97 -10.69 -10.15
N LEU A 96 -3.02 -11.53 -9.72
CA LEU A 96 -1.62 -11.31 -10.08
C LEU A 96 -1.37 -11.72 -11.52
N PRO A 97 -0.62 -10.93 -12.31
CA PRO A 97 -0.25 -11.33 -13.66
C PRO A 97 0.66 -12.56 -13.62
N LEU A 98 0.54 -13.40 -14.65
CA LEU A 98 1.39 -14.59 -14.81
C LEU A 98 2.82 -14.17 -15.17
N PRO A 99 3.86 -14.83 -14.60
CA PRO A 99 5.23 -14.67 -15.09
C PRO A 99 5.35 -15.07 -16.56
N LEU A 100 6.22 -14.40 -17.30
CA LEU A 100 6.40 -14.58 -18.75
C LEU A 100 6.69 -16.04 -19.17
N ALA A 101 7.33 -16.83 -18.31
CA ALA A 101 7.74 -18.21 -18.56
C ALA A 101 6.57 -19.23 -18.68
N ASN A 102 5.35 -18.84 -18.34
CA ASN A 102 4.14 -19.67 -18.44
C ASN A 102 3.18 -19.20 -19.54
N ASN A 103 3.66 -18.39 -20.49
CA ASN A 103 2.86 -17.81 -21.57
C ASN A 103 2.88 -18.63 -22.88
N ASN A 104 3.32 -19.88 -22.78
CA ASN A 104 3.62 -20.84 -23.86
C ASN A 104 2.33 -21.42 -24.47
N ASN A 105 1.20 -21.20 -23.81
CA ASN A 105 -0.08 -21.83 -24.06
C ASN A 105 -1.15 -20.81 -24.49
N ASN A 106 -0.74 -19.70 -25.09
CA ASN A 106 -1.71 -18.86 -25.79
C ASN A 106 -1.98 -19.43 -27.19
N THR A 107 -3.13 -20.08 -27.33
CA THR A 107 -3.85 -20.19 -28.59
C THR A 107 -3.96 -18.80 -29.22
N THR A 108 -3.10 -18.57 -30.19
CA THR A 108 -3.09 -17.49 -31.16
C THR A 108 -4.50 -17.09 -31.58
N THR A 109 -4.98 -15.95 -31.07
CA THR A 109 -5.95 -15.14 -31.83
C THR A 109 -5.26 -13.83 -32.16
N THR A 110 -4.43 -13.89 -33.20
CA THR A 110 -3.86 -12.72 -33.86
C THR A 110 -5.00 -11.82 -34.31
N THR A 111 -5.16 -10.68 -33.64
CA THR A 111 -5.84 -9.54 -34.27
C THR A 111 -4.86 -8.39 -34.21
N THR A 112 -4.17 -8.24 -35.33
CA THR A 112 -3.21 -7.21 -35.67
C THR A 112 -3.90 -5.85 -35.62
N THR A 113 -3.58 -5.01 -34.63
CA THR A 113 -3.34 -3.55 -34.77
C THR A 113 -3.17 -2.89 -33.40
N THR A 114 -2.12 -2.06 -33.28
CA THR A 114 -1.82 -1.09 -32.20
C THR A 114 -1.06 -1.62 -30.99
N THR A 115 0.28 -1.50 -31.04
CA THR A 115 1.18 -0.85 -30.07
C THR A 115 0.86 -0.85 -28.56
N SER A 116 0.12 -1.81 -28.01
CA SER A 116 -0.19 -1.88 -26.57
C SER A 116 0.28 -3.20 -25.99
N ILE A 117 1.30 -3.12 -25.13
CA ILE A 117 1.74 -4.21 -24.27
C ILE A 117 0.60 -4.46 -23.27
N GLN A 118 -0.07 -5.60 -23.35
CA GLN A 118 -1.13 -5.97 -22.42
C GLN A 118 -0.63 -7.00 -21.41
N PRO A 119 -0.84 -6.77 -20.10
CA PRO A 119 -0.53 -7.76 -19.06
C PRO A 119 -1.35 -9.03 -19.27
N ASN A 120 -0.74 -10.21 -19.09
CA ASN A 120 -1.49 -11.46 -19.08
C ASN A 120 -1.85 -11.88 -17.65
N PHE A 121 -3.12 -11.72 -17.27
CA PHE A 121 -3.67 -12.22 -16.01
C PHE A 121 -4.13 -13.68 -16.08
N GLY A 122 -4.11 -14.28 -17.27
CA GLY A 122 -4.66 -15.59 -17.56
C GLY A 122 -6.17 -15.67 -17.33
N SER A 123 -6.66 -16.89 -17.20
CA SER A 123 -8.08 -17.21 -16.95
C SER A 123 -8.33 -17.90 -15.60
N THR A 124 -7.27 -18.20 -14.85
CA THR A 124 -7.35 -18.92 -13.56
C THR A 124 -7.23 -17.91 -12.43
N ALA A 125 -8.30 -17.76 -11.65
CA ALA A 125 -8.30 -16.86 -10.52
C ALA A 125 -7.41 -17.38 -9.37
N ALA A 126 -6.78 -16.46 -8.63
CA ALA A 126 -5.88 -16.75 -7.51
C ALA A 126 -4.79 -17.79 -7.88
N SER A 127 -4.23 -17.68 -9.09
CA SER A 127 -3.28 -18.66 -9.65
C SER A 127 -1.91 -18.70 -8.97
N SER A 128 -1.56 -17.65 -8.21
CA SER A 128 -0.28 -17.50 -7.52
C SER A 128 -0.48 -17.45 -5.99
N PRO A 129 0.49 -17.90 -5.18
CA PRO A 129 0.45 -17.67 -3.74
C PRO A 129 0.59 -16.19 -3.42
N VAL A 130 0.11 -15.82 -2.22
CA VAL A 130 0.29 -14.49 -1.65
C VAL A 130 0.65 -14.63 -0.18
N VAL A 131 1.62 -13.87 0.27
CA VAL A 131 2.00 -13.73 1.67
C VAL A 131 1.49 -12.38 2.17
N ALA A 132 0.74 -12.39 3.27
CA ALA A 132 0.36 -11.18 4.00
C ALA A 132 1.23 -11.08 5.25
N PHE A 133 2.02 -10.01 5.33
CA PHE A 133 2.91 -9.71 6.44
C PHE A 133 2.39 -8.49 7.20
N HIS A 134 2.02 -8.70 8.45
CA HIS A 134 1.68 -7.64 9.38
C HIS A 134 2.92 -7.28 10.17
N LEU A 135 3.29 -6.00 10.20
CA LEU A 135 4.34 -5.47 11.06
C LEU A 135 3.78 -4.27 11.79
N GLY A 136 3.77 -4.33 13.12
CA GLY A 136 3.26 -3.23 13.92
C GLY A 136 4.23 -2.71 14.95
N VAL A 137 4.08 -1.40 15.20
CA VAL A 137 4.84 -0.63 16.17
C VAL A 137 3.85 0.03 17.11
N HIS A 138 4.08 -0.14 18.41
CA HIS A 138 3.32 0.48 19.48
C HIS A 138 4.21 1.40 20.30
N PHE A 139 3.78 2.64 20.51
CA PHE A 139 4.40 3.53 21.49
C PHE A 139 3.52 3.56 22.74
N ASN A 140 4.01 2.93 23.81
CA ASN A 140 3.35 2.91 25.11
C ASN A 140 3.60 4.20 25.93
N HIS A 141 4.47 5.09 25.44
CA HIS A 141 4.75 6.37 26.07
C HIS A 141 3.61 7.39 25.78
N PRO A 142 3.26 8.30 26.72
CA PRO A 142 2.20 9.29 26.52
C PRO A 142 2.40 10.21 25.32
N MET A 143 3.66 10.54 25.00
CA MET A 143 4.02 11.36 23.82
C MET A 143 4.03 10.60 22.50
N GLY A 144 3.70 9.30 22.50
CA GLY A 144 3.64 8.50 21.28
C GLY A 144 4.96 8.47 20.52
N PRO A 145 4.95 8.73 19.20
CA PRO A 145 6.18 8.81 18.38
C PRO A 145 7.19 9.85 18.85
N PHE A 146 6.76 10.88 19.61
CA PHE A 146 7.66 11.90 20.17
C PHE A 146 8.31 11.49 21.51
N CYS A 147 8.20 10.22 21.90
CA CYS A 147 8.87 9.71 23.09
C CYS A 147 10.41 9.72 22.95
N PRO A 148 11.15 9.64 24.07
CA PRO A 148 12.60 9.44 24.02
C PRO A 148 12.95 8.21 23.19
N GLY A 149 13.81 8.38 22.18
CA GLY A 149 14.20 7.34 21.22
C GLY A 149 13.26 7.13 20.03
N GLY A 150 12.12 7.83 19.98
CA GLY A 150 11.11 7.65 18.93
C GLY A 150 11.60 8.09 17.55
N SER A 151 12.35 9.20 17.47
CA SER A 151 12.97 9.69 16.23
C SER A 151 13.95 8.69 15.62
N GLU A 152 14.77 8.06 16.46
CA GLU A 152 15.80 7.13 16.05
C GLU A 152 15.19 5.83 15.52
N ILE A 153 14.19 5.29 16.22
CA ILE A 153 13.42 4.13 15.72
C ILE A 153 12.71 4.48 14.41
N GLY A 154 12.08 5.66 14.33
CA GLY A 154 11.43 6.13 13.12
C GLY A 154 12.39 6.20 11.93
N ALA A 155 13.61 6.70 12.12
CA ALA A 155 14.62 6.78 11.07
C ALA A 155 15.05 5.40 10.56
N HIS A 156 15.28 4.43 11.45
CA HIS A 156 15.62 3.07 11.05
C HIS A 156 14.46 2.37 10.33
N PHE A 157 13.22 2.53 10.81
CA PHE A 157 12.05 1.98 10.15
C PHE A 157 11.86 2.57 8.75
N GLN A 158 12.02 3.89 8.61
CA GLN A 158 11.93 4.57 7.32
C GLN A 158 13.02 4.10 6.36
N ALA A 159 14.25 3.88 6.84
CA ALA A 159 15.35 3.37 6.02
C ALA A 159 15.05 1.95 5.50
N MET A 160 14.58 1.05 6.38
CA MET A 160 14.15 -0.30 5.98
C MET A 160 13.02 -0.26 4.96
N PHE A 161 12.02 0.60 5.16
CA PHE A 161 10.88 0.71 4.26
C PHE A 161 11.27 1.28 2.89
N THR A 162 12.15 2.29 2.88
CA THR A 162 12.68 2.90 1.65
C THR A 162 13.48 1.88 0.85
N ASP A 163 14.34 1.11 1.52
CA ASP A 163 15.12 0.04 0.91
C ASP A 163 14.25 -1.09 0.35
N LEU A 164 13.25 -1.54 1.13
CA LEU A 164 12.27 -2.53 0.68
C LEU A 164 11.48 -2.07 -0.55
N GLN A 165 11.08 -0.80 -0.61
CA GLN A 165 10.40 -0.26 -1.80
C GLN A 165 11.32 -0.17 -3.01
N ALA A 166 12.55 0.31 -2.82
CA ALA A 166 13.52 0.49 -3.89
C ALA A 166 13.94 -0.85 -4.53
N ARG A 167 14.05 -1.91 -3.71
CA ARG A 167 14.45 -3.26 -4.13
C ARG A 167 13.29 -4.25 -4.06
N ARG A 168 12.06 -3.76 -4.25
CA ARG A 168 10.82 -4.53 -4.13
C ARG A 168 10.80 -5.82 -4.93
N ASP A 169 11.37 -5.82 -6.14
CA ASP A 169 11.42 -6.99 -7.02
C ASP A 169 12.38 -8.06 -6.48
N GLU A 170 13.54 -7.64 -5.93
CA GLU A 170 14.51 -8.54 -5.30
C GLU A 170 13.87 -9.28 -4.12
N PHE A 171 12.98 -8.60 -3.39
CA PHE A 171 12.32 -9.09 -2.20
C PHE A 171 10.92 -9.67 -2.45
N ASP A 172 10.47 -9.77 -3.71
CA ASP A 172 9.10 -10.22 -4.05
C ASP A 172 7.97 -9.38 -3.42
N MET A 173 8.20 -8.12 -3.06
CA MET A 173 7.19 -7.26 -2.46
C MET A 173 6.18 -6.76 -3.52
N LEU A 174 4.90 -7.02 -3.26
CA LEU A 174 3.76 -6.63 -4.09
C LEU A 174 3.17 -5.29 -3.67
N SER A 175 2.95 -5.08 -2.38
CA SER A 175 2.52 -3.78 -1.86
C SER A 175 2.85 -3.61 -0.39
N ALA A 176 2.84 -2.38 0.10
CA ALA A 176 2.73 -2.07 1.52
C ALA A 176 1.72 -0.94 1.77
N THR A 177 0.98 -1.06 2.86
CA THR A 177 0.03 -0.04 3.32
C THR A 177 0.17 0.18 4.81
N ILE A 178 0.02 1.42 5.26
CA ILE A 178 0.19 1.81 6.66
C ILE A 178 -1.16 2.20 7.25
N TRP A 179 -1.46 1.66 8.42
CA TRP A 179 -2.70 1.82 9.15
C TRP A 179 -2.42 2.29 10.57
N ARG A 180 -3.34 3.05 11.16
CA ARG A 180 -3.26 3.50 12.55
C ARG A 180 -4.28 2.77 13.41
N GLY A 181 -3.84 2.30 14.57
CA GLY A 181 -4.72 1.68 15.56
C GLY A 181 -5.55 2.72 16.31
N THR A 182 -6.87 2.49 16.39
CA THR A 182 -7.82 3.32 17.15
C THR A 182 -8.32 2.66 18.43
N THR A 183 -7.89 1.42 18.70
CA THR A 183 -8.40 0.61 19.82
C THR A 183 -7.95 1.12 21.18
N ARG A 184 -6.86 1.89 21.25
CA ARG A 184 -6.34 2.47 22.50
C ARG A 184 -6.55 3.99 22.50
N PRO A 185 -6.85 4.60 23.66
CA PRO A 185 -7.02 6.05 23.77
C PRO A 185 -5.81 6.86 23.28
N SER A 186 -4.61 6.27 23.36
CA SER A 186 -3.38 6.90 22.89
C SER A 186 -3.26 6.98 21.37
N HIS A 187 -4.00 6.15 20.62
CA HIS A 187 -3.90 6.05 19.14
C HIS A 187 -2.46 5.88 18.64
N ASN A 188 -1.55 5.36 19.47
CA ASN A 188 -0.11 5.32 19.22
C ASN A 188 0.37 3.98 18.63
N GLY A 189 -0.51 3.30 17.89
CA GLY A 189 -0.22 2.06 17.18
C GLY A 189 -0.18 2.30 15.68
N ILE A 190 0.85 1.80 15.03
CA ILE A 190 1.00 1.77 13.58
C ILE A 190 1.06 0.31 13.15
N LEU A 191 0.35 -0.04 12.10
CA LEU A 191 0.35 -1.36 11.46
C LEU A 191 0.68 -1.19 9.98
N MET A 192 1.79 -1.74 9.54
CA MET A 192 2.09 -1.95 8.14
C MET A 192 1.56 -3.32 7.72
N ILE A 193 0.76 -3.36 6.66
CA ILE A 193 0.34 -4.59 5.99
C ILE A 193 1.07 -4.61 4.64
N ALA A 194 2.03 -5.52 4.52
CA ALA A 194 2.80 -5.73 3.31
C ALA A 194 2.44 -7.07 2.66
N TYR A 195 2.27 -7.07 1.35
CA TYR A 195 2.02 -8.27 0.56
C TYR A 195 3.29 -8.66 -0.18
N PHE A 196 3.60 -9.96 -0.16
CA PHE A 196 4.73 -10.55 -0.88
C PHE A 196 4.25 -11.70 -1.77
N ARG A 197 4.99 -11.98 -2.84
CA ARG A 197 4.72 -13.16 -3.70
C ARG A 197 5.15 -14.46 -3.03
N SER A 198 6.21 -14.42 -2.21
CA SER A 198 6.81 -15.60 -1.62
C SER A 198 7.29 -15.35 -0.20
N VAL A 199 7.32 -16.39 0.64
CA VAL A 199 7.93 -16.34 1.97
C VAL A 199 9.45 -16.18 1.86
N ASP A 200 10.05 -16.72 0.80
CA ASP A 200 11.48 -16.62 0.54
C ASP A 200 11.90 -15.18 0.27
N GLY A 201 11.12 -14.40 -0.47
CA GLY A 201 11.38 -12.98 -0.70
C GLY A 201 11.30 -12.14 0.58
N LEU A 202 10.28 -12.39 1.40
CA LEU A 202 10.19 -11.80 2.74
C LEU A 202 11.40 -12.17 3.61
N ASN A 203 11.84 -13.43 3.57
CA ASN A 203 13.02 -13.88 4.32
C ASN A 203 14.31 -13.27 3.79
N ARG A 204 14.48 -13.10 2.46
CA ARG A 204 15.63 -12.38 1.88
C ARG A 204 15.72 -10.97 2.46
N PHE A 205 14.60 -10.23 2.47
CA PHE A 205 14.56 -8.91 3.08
C PHE A 205 14.91 -8.92 4.57
N ALA A 206 14.34 -9.86 5.35
CA ALA A 206 14.59 -9.95 6.78
C ALA A 206 16.07 -10.22 7.14
N HIS A 207 16.81 -10.87 6.23
CA HIS A 207 18.24 -11.17 6.37
C HIS A 207 19.15 -10.18 5.63
N ASP A 208 18.59 -9.22 4.90
CA ASP A 208 19.35 -8.23 4.17
C ASP A 208 20.01 -7.22 5.13
N LYS A 209 21.10 -6.62 4.65
CA LYS A 209 21.96 -5.69 5.38
C LYS A 209 21.17 -4.59 6.11
N VAL A 210 20.27 -3.88 5.43
CA VAL A 210 19.57 -2.72 6.02
C VAL A 210 18.66 -3.16 7.18
N HIS A 211 17.93 -4.26 7.00
CA HIS A 211 17.08 -4.80 8.05
C HIS A 211 17.90 -5.33 9.23
N ARG A 212 18.96 -6.11 8.96
CA ARG A 212 19.85 -6.67 10.00
C ARG A 212 20.55 -5.59 10.82
N GLU A 213 21.10 -4.56 10.17
CA GLU A 213 21.76 -3.45 10.86
C GLU A 213 20.81 -2.68 11.77
N GLY A 214 19.59 -2.40 11.31
CA GLY A 214 18.60 -1.73 12.15
C GLY A 214 18.09 -2.60 13.29
N TRP A 215 17.99 -3.92 13.10
CA TRP A 215 17.61 -4.85 14.17
C TRP A 215 18.69 -5.02 15.24
N ASP A 216 19.95 -5.10 14.82
CA ASP A 216 21.10 -5.16 15.73
C ASP A 216 21.26 -3.83 16.49
N TRP A 217 21.05 -2.70 15.80
CA TRP A 217 20.98 -1.37 16.41
C TRP A 217 19.86 -1.30 17.46
N TYR A 218 18.63 -1.71 17.12
CA TYR A 218 17.47 -1.63 18.03
C TYR A 218 17.76 -2.36 19.35
N HIS A 219 18.28 -3.59 19.26
CA HIS A 219 18.64 -4.39 20.43
C HIS A 219 19.71 -3.74 21.30
N LYS A 220 20.74 -3.15 20.67
CA LYS A 220 21.77 -2.41 21.38
C LYS A 220 21.16 -1.17 22.06
N PHE A 221 20.36 -0.40 21.32
CA PHE A 221 19.73 0.83 21.77
C PHE A 221 18.83 0.62 22.99
N VAL A 222 17.90 -0.36 22.95
CA VAL A 222 16.99 -0.63 24.09
C VAL A 222 17.71 -1.19 25.32
N ARG A 223 18.84 -1.87 25.12
CA ARG A 223 19.69 -2.37 26.20
C ARG A 223 20.44 -1.24 26.89
N GLU A 224 21.05 -0.35 26.13
CA GLU A 224 21.86 0.77 26.65
C GLU A 224 20.99 1.88 27.28
N THR A 225 19.85 2.19 26.67
CA THR A 225 18.95 3.24 27.16
C THR A 225 17.99 2.77 28.26
N GLY A 226 17.75 1.45 28.36
CA GLY A 226 16.75 0.90 29.26
C GLY A 226 15.30 1.20 28.86
N HIS A 227 15.04 1.68 27.64
CA HIS A 227 13.69 1.98 27.16
C HIS A 227 12.79 0.72 27.16
N ARG A 228 11.53 0.87 27.59
CA ARG A 228 10.51 -0.20 27.68
C ARG A 228 9.17 0.20 27.06
N HIS A 229 9.11 1.37 26.43
CA HIS A 229 7.89 1.95 25.90
C HIS A 229 7.69 1.69 24.41
N PHE A 230 8.53 0.87 23.79
CA PHE A 230 8.38 0.41 22.40
C PHE A 230 7.86 -1.02 22.37
N GLY A 231 6.76 -1.24 21.66
CA GLY A 231 6.27 -2.57 21.29
C GLY A 231 6.47 -2.80 19.81
N LEU A 232 7.06 -3.93 19.45
CA LEU A 232 7.18 -4.39 18.06
C LEU A 232 6.50 -5.75 17.96
N PHE A 233 5.74 -5.98 16.90
CA PHE A 233 5.12 -7.27 16.64
C PHE A 233 5.03 -7.52 15.14
N HIS A 234 4.99 -8.79 14.74
CA HIS A 234 4.75 -9.16 13.37
C HIS A 234 3.97 -10.48 13.27
N GLU A 235 3.21 -10.65 12.19
CA GLU A 235 2.46 -11.86 11.87
C GLU A 235 2.63 -12.15 10.37
N THR A 236 2.87 -13.40 10.01
CA THR A 236 3.05 -13.81 8.61
C THR A 236 2.02 -14.87 8.24
N PHE A 237 1.25 -14.62 7.20
CA PHE A 237 0.25 -15.54 6.67
C PHE A 237 0.58 -15.87 5.22
N LEU A 238 0.52 -17.16 4.87
CA LEU A 238 0.68 -17.65 3.50
C LEU A 238 -0.64 -18.22 3.00
N SER A 239 -1.19 -17.64 1.93
CA SER A 239 -2.31 -18.20 1.20
C SER A 239 -1.82 -18.86 -0.08
N ARG A 240 -2.12 -20.15 -0.27
CA ARG A 240 -1.73 -20.89 -1.47
C ARG A 240 -2.58 -20.48 -2.68
N PRO A 241 -2.20 -20.87 -3.91
CA PRO A 241 -3.06 -20.71 -5.07
C PRO A 241 -4.47 -21.29 -4.84
N GLY A 242 -5.48 -20.48 -5.15
CA GLY A 242 -6.89 -20.78 -4.95
C GLY A 242 -7.40 -20.70 -3.51
N GLU A 243 -6.59 -20.20 -2.56
CA GLU A 243 -6.97 -20.06 -1.14
C GLU A 243 -7.12 -18.60 -0.70
N TRP A 244 -7.18 -17.66 -1.65
CA TRP A 244 -7.38 -16.24 -1.38
C TRP A 244 -8.30 -15.60 -2.42
N GLU A 245 -8.91 -14.49 -2.03
CA GLU A 245 -9.71 -13.65 -2.91
C GLU A 245 -9.68 -12.20 -2.41
N THR A 246 -10.01 -11.26 -3.28
CA THR A 246 -10.20 -9.85 -2.92
C THR A 246 -11.41 -9.29 -3.62
N ILE A 247 -12.04 -8.27 -3.02
CA ILE A 247 -13.10 -7.49 -3.64
C ILE A 247 -12.98 -6.04 -3.17
N TYR A 248 -13.04 -5.12 -4.13
CA TYR A 248 -13.07 -3.68 -3.90
C TYR A 248 -14.29 -3.14 -4.64
N ALA A 249 -15.12 -2.33 -3.98
CA ALA A 249 -16.31 -1.74 -4.57
C ALA A 249 -16.27 -0.24 -4.31
N ASP A 250 -16.15 0.55 -5.38
CA ASP A 250 -16.05 2.02 -5.30
C ASP A 250 -14.95 2.49 -4.33
N CYS A 251 -13.80 1.82 -4.39
CA CYS A 251 -12.66 2.06 -3.49
C CYS A 251 -11.46 2.58 -4.28
N GLN A 252 -10.65 3.42 -3.63
CA GLN A 252 -9.26 3.61 -4.06
C GLN A 252 -8.51 2.26 -3.93
N PRO A 253 -7.55 1.98 -4.83
CA PRO A 253 -6.63 0.87 -4.66
C PRO A 253 -5.99 0.86 -3.26
N THR A 254 -6.02 -0.30 -2.59
CA THR A 254 -5.48 -0.49 -1.25
C THR A 254 -5.08 -1.95 -1.05
N LEU A 255 -4.27 -2.23 -0.03
CA LEU A 255 -3.80 -3.58 0.30
C LEU A 255 -3.20 -4.25 -0.95
N LEU A 256 -3.60 -5.49 -1.26
CA LEU A 256 -3.14 -6.20 -2.45
C LEU A 256 -3.54 -5.49 -3.77
N GLY A 257 -4.65 -4.75 -3.79
CA GLY A 257 -5.09 -3.97 -4.96
C GLY A 257 -4.21 -2.77 -5.26
N GLU A 258 -3.45 -2.27 -4.28
CA GLU A 258 -2.49 -1.18 -4.46
C GLU A 258 -1.22 -1.61 -5.18
N SER A 259 -0.96 -2.92 -5.23
CA SER A 259 0.30 -3.49 -5.69
C SER A 259 0.76 -2.93 -7.03
N SER A 260 2.07 -2.85 -7.20
CA SER A 260 2.69 -2.55 -8.48
C SER A 260 3.56 -3.73 -8.86
N VAL A 261 3.18 -4.42 -9.92
CA VAL A 261 3.83 -5.65 -10.37
C VAL A 261 4.53 -5.39 -11.69
N ARG A 262 5.83 -5.66 -11.74
CA ARG A 262 6.61 -5.64 -12.97
C ARG A 262 6.22 -6.81 -13.87
N PHE A 263 6.12 -6.56 -15.16
CA PHE A 263 6.05 -7.60 -16.17
C PHE A 263 6.90 -7.21 -17.37
N ASP A 264 7.71 -8.15 -17.85
CA ASP A 264 8.69 -7.86 -18.89
C ASP A 264 8.02 -7.78 -20.27
N ARG A 265 8.47 -6.85 -21.12
CA ARG A 265 8.14 -6.80 -22.54
C ARG A 265 8.80 -8.02 -23.21
N ARG A 266 8.06 -8.83 -23.98
CA ARG A 266 8.72 -9.72 -24.95
C ARG A 266 9.41 -8.85 -25.99
N GLU A 267 10.72 -8.96 -26.11
CA GLU A 267 11.37 -8.80 -27.40
C GLU A 267 11.03 -10.05 -28.21
N ASP A 268 10.06 -9.92 -29.12
CA ASP A 268 9.99 -10.83 -30.25
C ASP A 268 11.08 -10.43 -31.27
N GLU A 269 12.35 -10.34 -30.82
CA GLU A 269 13.51 -10.19 -31.68
C GLU A 269 14.57 -11.24 -31.30
N GLU A 270 15.25 -11.74 -32.32
CA GLU A 270 16.05 -12.97 -32.36
C GLU A 270 17.03 -13.20 -31.19
N PRO A 271 17.38 -14.46 -30.88
CA PRO A 271 18.31 -14.78 -29.80
C PRO A 271 19.60 -13.97 -29.93
N ALA A 272 19.87 -13.17 -28.90
CA ALA A 272 21.10 -12.41 -28.74
C ALA A 272 22.31 -13.31 -28.98
N LYS A 273 23.17 -12.90 -29.92
CA LYS A 273 24.49 -13.51 -30.11
C LYS A 273 25.27 -13.39 -28.80
N GLU A 274 25.77 -14.51 -28.30
CA GLU A 274 26.61 -14.59 -27.11
C GLU A 274 27.78 -13.60 -27.21
N GLY A 275 27.92 -12.71 -26.22
CA GLY A 275 29.15 -11.94 -26.04
C GLY A 275 29.03 -10.44 -25.75
N MET A 276 27.91 -9.93 -25.22
CA MET A 276 27.87 -8.54 -24.74
C MET A 276 27.10 -8.44 -23.42
N GLY A 277 27.69 -7.73 -22.46
CA GLY A 277 27.22 -7.64 -21.08
C GLY A 277 25.76 -7.18 -20.98
N THR A 278 25.05 -7.75 -20.00
CA THR A 278 23.67 -7.43 -19.67
C THR A 278 23.59 -6.04 -19.03
N GLU A 279 23.59 -4.99 -19.85
CA GLU A 279 22.92 -3.73 -19.50
C GLU A 279 21.46 -3.87 -19.92
N THR A 280 20.59 -4.21 -18.97
CA THR A 280 19.14 -4.11 -19.15
C THR A 280 18.79 -2.66 -19.46
N ASP A 281 18.28 -2.39 -20.67
CA ASP A 281 17.80 -1.08 -21.08
C ASP A 281 16.63 -0.63 -20.16
N PRO A 282 16.79 0.44 -19.36
CA PRO A 282 15.76 0.92 -18.45
C PRO A 282 14.47 1.41 -19.14
N GLU A 283 14.44 1.51 -20.48
CA GLU A 283 13.24 1.85 -21.26
C GLU A 283 12.25 0.65 -21.45
N ALA A 284 12.59 -0.55 -20.96
CA ALA A 284 11.79 -1.77 -21.17
C ALA A 284 10.84 -2.16 -20.02
N GLU A 285 10.93 -1.49 -18.85
CA GLU A 285 10.14 -1.88 -17.68
C GLU A 285 8.67 -1.44 -17.78
N VAL A 286 7.75 -2.37 -17.54
CA VAL A 286 6.31 -2.08 -17.50
C VAL A 286 5.72 -2.59 -16.19
N TRP A 287 4.96 -1.72 -15.54
CA TRP A 287 4.41 -1.88 -14.20
C TRP A 287 2.89 -1.73 -14.22
N ILE A 288 2.17 -2.57 -13.47
CA ILE A 288 0.71 -2.50 -13.41
C ILE A 288 0.13 -2.81 -12.04
N LYS A 289 -1.02 -2.21 -11.73
CA LYS A 289 -1.87 -2.66 -10.63
C LYS A 289 -2.58 -3.97 -11.00
N PRO A 290 -2.67 -4.94 -10.08
CA PRO A 290 -3.28 -6.25 -10.36
C PRO A 290 -4.82 -6.20 -10.42
N LEU A 291 -5.43 -5.04 -10.68
CA LEU A 291 -6.88 -4.86 -10.60
C LEU A 291 -7.56 -5.21 -11.92
N VAL A 292 -8.53 -6.13 -11.83
CA VAL A 292 -9.39 -6.56 -12.94
C VAL A 292 -10.87 -6.43 -12.54
N SER A 293 -11.77 -6.36 -13.51
CA SER A 293 -13.21 -6.29 -13.23
C SER A 293 -13.73 -7.55 -12.53
N ALA A 294 -14.34 -7.38 -11.36
CA ALA A 294 -14.98 -8.49 -10.65
C ALA A 294 -16.32 -8.90 -11.27
N ASP A 295 -16.85 -8.13 -12.23
CA ASP A 295 -18.07 -8.50 -12.96
C ASP A 295 -17.82 -9.51 -14.08
N HIS A 296 -16.55 -9.87 -14.32
CA HIS A 296 -16.21 -10.99 -15.18
C HIS A 296 -16.90 -12.28 -14.70
N PRO A 297 -17.49 -13.11 -15.58
CA PRO A 297 -18.24 -14.31 -15.19
C PRO A 297 -17.44 -15.31 -14.33
N ALA A 298 -16.11 -15.30 -14.46
CA ALA A 298 -15.17 -16.13 -13.69
C ALA A 298 -14.71 -15.48 -12.37
N LEU A 299 -15.14 -14.26 -12.03
CA LEU A 299 -14.73 -13.52 -10.82
C LEU A 299 -15.93 -12.96 -10.03
N LYS A 300 -17.15 -13.19 -10.54
CA LYS A 300 -18.40 -12.62 -10.00
C LYS A 300 -18.69 -12.99 -8.54
N THR A 301 -18.32 -14.20 -8.13
CA THR A 301 -18.55 -14.74 -6.78
C THR A 301 -17.23 -14.98 -6.05
N GLN A 302 -17.26 -14.99 -4.71
CA GLN A 302 -16.11 -15.29 -3.86
C GLN A 302 -15.43 -16.60 -4.26
N ALA A 303 -16.20 -17.70 -4.32
CA ALA A 303 -15.70 -19.03 -4.71
C ALA A 303 -14.96 -18.99 -6.05
N LYS A 304 -15.51 -18.28 -7.05
CA LYS A 304 -14.88 -18.17 -8.35
C LYS A 304 -13.59 -17.33 -8.33
N ARG A 305 -13.50 -16.29 -7.51
CA ARG A 305 -12.25 -15.51 -7.30
C ARG A 305 -11.16 -16.33 -6.60
N MET A 306 -11.55 -17.32 -5.81
CA MET A 306 -10.64 -18.33 -5.25
C MET A 306 -10.33 -19.47 -6.25
N GLY A 307 -10.75 -19.36 -7.51
CA GLY A 307 -10.57 -20.42 -8.50
C GLY A 307 -11.41 -21.69 -8.25
N MET A 308 -12.37 -21.65 -7.31
CA MET A 308 -13.29 -22.76 -7.05
C MET A 308 -14.43 -22.77 -8.07
N THR A 309 -14.56 -23.88 -8.78
CA THR A 309 -15.78 -24.20 -9.52
C THR A 309 -16.80 -24.73 -8.51
N LEU A 310 -17.98 -24.09 -8.40
CA LEU A 310 -19.11 -24.58 -7.60
C LEU A 310 -19.34 -26.07 -7.89
N GLY A 311 -18.98 -26.96 -6.95
CA GLY A 311 -19.31 -28.39 -7.03
C GLY A 311 -18.17 -29.41 -6.86
N LEU A 312 -16.90 -29.01 -6.82
CA LEU A 312 -15.80 -29.97 -6.57
C LEU A 312 -15.14 -29.69 -5.21
N LYS A 313 -15.45 -30.55 -4.24
CA LYS A 313 -14.64 -30.66 -3.01
C LYS A 313 -13.20 -31.01 -3.45
N ARG A 314 -12.20 -30.28 -2.95
CA ARG A 314 -10.82 -30.78 -2.92
C ARG A 314 -10.85 -32.01 -2.01
N GLU A 315 -10.74 -33.21 -2.57
CA GLU A 315 -10.31 -34.36 -1.79
C GLU A 315 -8.87 -34.10 -1.34
N ASN A 316 -8.65 -34.20 -0.04
CA ASN A 316 -7.37 -33.91 0.63
C ASN A 316 -6.30 -34.95 0.27
#